data_AF-A0A2R6H0G4-F1
#
_entry.id   AF-A0A2R6H0G4-F1
#
_cell.length_a   1.000
_cell.length_b   1.000
_cell.length_c   1.000
_cell.angle_alpha   90.00
_cell.angle_beta   90.00
_cell.angle_gamma   90.00
#
_symmetry.space_group_name_H-M   'P 1'
#
loop_
_entity.id
_entity.type
_entity.pdbx_description
1 polymer ?
#
loop_
_entity_poly.entity_id
_entity_poly.type
_entity_poly.pdbx_seq_one_letter_code
_entity_poly.pdbx_strand_id
1 'polypeptide(L)'
;MTEDISDGEFGFTWGQVDGLLWIRNGEGEYKRLDPAFMETLQAVASGGTDLEDVEEGARRTIETLHEEGYLEPGAQIERLETPEDIRLWPRLLGFGVSFGALAAYLYTHWEAATTVPTDPLSIILLLFLLFGIGRVSTTLHEWGHYYACTPYFEPEIGSERLNGALPAAVTYTTEAWRCPRNIRLWISLAGPQVTVLIALAVAGVHLLVPGVTVLATYVLFEFGRLLLNFNPLLEGDGYLLVSDALGIVNLRTRAFEDLRNRRPSLPAAYAVASIVFTGLLILGVCVVLLGFVAQIAGL
;
A
#
# COMPACT_ATOMS: atom_id res chain seq x y z
N MET A 1 19.15 8.27 -29.02
CA MET A 1 19.52 9.63 -29.46
C MET A 1 18.50 10.51 -28.76
N THR A 2 18.81 10.92 -27.54
CA THR A 2 17.95 11.78 -26.71
C THR A 2 17.96 13.15 -27.38
N GLU A 3 16.79 13.62 -27.84
CA GLU A 3 16.63 14.97 -28.37
C GLU A 3 16.96 15.98 -27.26
N ASP A 4 17.67 17.04 -27.63
CA ASP A 4 18.21 18.04 -26.71
C ASP A 4 17.09 19.01 -26.30
N ILE A 5 16.91 19.20 -24.99
CA ILE A 5 15.94 20.17 -24.42
C ILE A 5 16.48 21.61 -24.40
N SER A 6 17.68 21.84 -24.94
CA SER A 6 18.35 23.14 -24.97
C SER A 6 17.54 24.24 -25.67
N ASP A 7 16.66 23.88 -26.61
CA ASP A 7 15.78 24.83 -27.30
C ASP A 7 14.52 25.24 -26.48
N GLY A 8 14.35 24.72 -25.26
CA GLY A 8 13.25 25.10 -24.34
C GLY A 8 11.86 24.61 -24.73
N GLU A 9 11.68 23.98 -25.89
CA GLU A 9 10.41 23.43 -26.34
C GLU A 9 10.22 21.98 -25.84
N PHE A 10 9.82 21.82 -24.57
CA PHE A 10 9.42 20.53 -24.02
C PHE A 10 8.12 20.62 -23.22
N GLY A 11 7.36 19.53 -23.20
CA GLY A 11 6.13 19.38 -22.44
C GLY A 11 6.29 18.46 -21.25
N PHE A 12 5.32 18.50 -20.36
CA PHE A 12 5.26 17.62 -19.19
C PHE A 12 3.84 17.60 -18.64
N THR A 13 3.52 16.54 -17.90
CA THR A 13 2.22 16.38 -17.26
C THR A 13 2.31 16.74 -15.77
N TRP A 14 1.40 17.59 -15.29
CA TRP A 14 1.41 18.04 -13.90
C TRP A 14 0.01 18.15 -13.29
N GLY A 15 -0.04 18.28 -11.96
CA GLY A 15 -1.28 18.59 -11.24
C GLY A 15 -1.03 19.11 -9.84
N GLN A 16 -2.12 19.43 -9.13
CA GLN A 16 -2.07 19.95 -7.78
C GLN A 16 -3.12 19.29 -6.90
N VAL A 17 -2.70 18.70 -5.78
CA VAL A 17 -3.61 18.05 -4.82
C VAL A 17 -3.20 18.39 -3.39
N ASP A 18 -4.16 18.69 -2.51
CA ASP A 18 -3.89 19.04 -1.10
C ASP A 18 -2.83 20.15 -0.92
N GLY A 19 -2.73 21.09 -1.87
CA GLY A 19 -1.72 22.16 -1.88
C GLY A 19 -0.31 21.73 -2.34
N LEU A 20 -0.14 20.49 -2.79
CA LEU A 20 1.10 19.94 -3.32
C LEU A 20 1.07 19.89 -4.85
N LEU A 21 2.14 20.36 -5.48
CA LEU A 21 2.35 20.23 -6.92
C LEU A 21 3.12 18.95 -7.23
N TRP A 22 2.71 18.27 -8.30
CA TRP A 22 3.38 17.07 -8.78
C TRP A 22 3.50 17.05 -10.29
N ILE A 23 4.50 16.34 -10.78
CA ILE A 23 4.69 15.95 -12.19
C ILE A 23 4.73 14.44 -12.33
N ARG A 24 4.35 13.96 -13.51
CA ARG A 24 4.27 12.54 -13.85
C ARG A 24 5.12 12.24 -15.08
N ASN A 25 5.89 11.15 -15.05
CA ASN A 25 6.62 10.67 -16.23
C ASN A 25 5.78 9.70 -17.07
N GLY A 26 6.27 9.32 -18.25
CA GLY A 26 5.60 8.37 -19.15
C GLY A 26 5.40 6.96 -18.55
N GLU A 27 6.12 6.61 -17.48
CA GLU A 27 6.01 5.33 -16.77
C GLU A 27 4.97 5.36 -15.63
N GLY A 28 4.34 6.52 -15.36
CA GLY A 28 3.33 6.67 -14.31
C GLY A 28 3.89 6.91 -12.91
N GLU A 29 5.16 7.26 -12.79
CA GLU A 29 5.77 7.70 -11.53
C GLU A 29 5.49 9.19 -11.26
N TYR A 30 5.45 9.55 -9.97
CA TYR A 30 5.12 10.90 -9.52
C TYR A 30 6.27 11.54 -8.74
N LYS A 31 6.58 12.81 -9.04
CA LYS A 31 7.49 13.64 -8.25
C LYS A 31 6.83 14.92 -7.78
N ARG A 32 7.10 15.30 -6.53
CA ARG A 32 6.65 16.58 -5.98
C ARG A 32 7.56 17.71 -6.45
N LEU A 33 6.96 18.85 -6.79
CA LEU A 33 7.66 20.08 -7.12
C LEU A 33 7.37 21.18 -6.11
N ASP A 34 8.34 22.08 -5.94
CA ASP A 34 8.15 23.34 -5.25
C ASP A 34 7.40 24.34 -6.16
N PRO A 35 6.44 25.13 -5.65
CA PRO A 35 5.73 26.11 -6.48
C PRO A 35 6.63 27.12 -7.19
N ALA A 36 7.71 27.60 -6.55
CA ALA A 36 8.61 28.56 -7.17
C ALA A 36 9.42 27.90 -8.30
N PHE A 37 9.81 26.64 -8.12
CA PHE A 37 10.47 25.89 -9.17
C PHE A 37 9.52 25.57 -10.34
N MET A 38 8.24 25.32 -10.06
CA MET A 38 7.22 25.08 -11.09
C MET A 38 7.06 26.28 -12.04
N GLU A 39 7.03 27.51 -11.51
CA GLU A 39 6.97 28.72 -12.33
C GLU A 39 8.19 28.83 -13.25
N THR A 40 9.39 28.51 -12.72
CA THR A 40 10.63 28.47 -13.50
C THR A 40 10.55 27.42 -14.61
N LEU A 41 10.10 26.21 -14.28
CA LEU A 41 9.98 25.11 -15.23
C LEU A 41 9.01 25.46 -16.38
N GLN A 42 7.87 26.08 -16.07
CA GLN A 42 6.89 26.51 -17.07
C GLN A 42 7.44 27.62 -17.98
N ALA A 43 8.19 28.58 -17.42
CA ALA A 43 8.78 29.67 -18.20
C ALA A 43 9.80 29.14 -19.22
N VAL A 44 10.62 28.18 -18.82
CA VAL A 44 11.58 27.51 -19.72
C VAL A 44 10.83 26.70 -20.79
N ALA A 45 9.90 25.84 -20.37
CA ALA A 45 9.13 24.96 -21.26
C ALA A 45 8.31 25.70 -22.33
N SER A 46 7.91 26.95 -22.05
CA SER A 46 7.19 27.79 -23.01
C SER A 46 8.09 28.65 -23.91
N GLY A 47 9.42 28.49 -23.83
CA GLY A 47 10.38 29.36 -24.53
C GLY A 47 10.39 30.80 -24.02
N GLY A 48 9.91 31.04 -22.80
CA GLY A 48 9.87 32.37 -22.17
C GLY A 48 11.16 32.73 -21.44
N THR A 49 12.04 31.76 -21.20
CA THR A 49 13.35 31.92 -20.56
C THR A 49 14.29 30.85 -21.10
N ASP A 50 15.48 31.25 -21.54
CA ASP A 50 16.48 30.29 -22.01
C ASP A 50 17.06 29.51 -20.83
N LEU A 51 17.32 28.21 -21.04
CA LEU A 51 17.81 27.31 -19.98
C LEU A 51 19.17 27.78 -19.40
N GLU A 52 19.98 28.47 -20.20
CA GLU A 52 21.27 29.04 -19.78
C GLU A 52 21.13 30.18 -18.78
N ASP A 53 20.01 30.91 -18.82
CA ASP A 53 19.73 32.06 -17.93
C ASP A 53 19.17 31.64 -16.56
N VAL A 54 18.83 30.35 -16.41
CA VAL A 54 18.28 29.78 -15.18
C VAL A 54 19.39 29.50 -14.16
N GLU A 55 19.08 29.68 -12.87
CA GLU A 55 19.99 29.35 -11.78
C GLU A 55 20.49 27.90 -11.90
N GLU A 56 21.80 27.69 -11.69
CA GLU A 56 22.49 26.40 -11.84
C GLU A 56 21.77 25.23 -11.13
N GLY A 57 21.22 25.46 -9.93
CA GLY A 57 20.48 24.43 -9.20
C GLY A 57 19.18 24.01 -9.88
N ALA A 58 18.43 24.99 -10.41
CA ALA A 58 17.20 24.74 -11.14
C ALA A 58 17.48 24.07 -12.49
N ARG A 59 18.50 24.52 -13.23
CA ARG A 59 18.93 23.89 -14.49
C ARG A 59 19.29 22.41 -14.32
N ARG A 60 20.11 22.06 -13.32
CA ARG A 60 20.42 20.65 -13.02
C ARG A 60 19.19 19.81 -12.70
N THR A 61 18.22 20.42 -12.02
CA THR A 61 16.96 19.74 -11.69
C THR A 61 16.15 19.48 -12.97
N ILE A 62 16.07 20.44 -13.89
CA ILE A 62 15.43 20.28 -15.20
C ILE A 62 16.11 19.16 -16.00
N GLU A 63 17.44 19.17 -16.09
CA GLU A 63 18.22 18.10 -16.76
C GLU A 63 17.92 16.73 -16.16
N THR A 64 17.90 16.62 -14.82
CA THR A 64 17.57 15.38 -14.12
C THR A 64 16.15 14.90 -14.45
N LEU A 65 15.17 15.82 -14.46
CA LEU A 65 13.78 15.48 -14.80
C LEU A 65 13.64 15.00 -16.25
N HIS A 66 14.42 15.56 -17.18
CA HIS A 66 14.45 15.08 -18.55
C HIS A 66 15.09 13.69 -18.66
N GLU A 67 16.23 13.46 -18.00
CA GLU A 67 16.89 12.15 -17.96
C GLU A 67 15.99 11.04 -17.39
N GLU A 68 15.16 11.38 -16.41
CA GLU A 68 14.19 10.48 -15.78
C GLU A 68 12.85 10.38 -16.54
N GLY A 69 12.74 11.04 -17.69
CA GLY A 69 11.57 10.94 -18.58
C GLY A 69 10.32 11.72 -18.11
N TYR A 70 10.47 12.69 -17.21
CA TYR A 70 9.37 13.59 -16.83
C TYR A 70 9.14 14.72 -17.83
N LEU A 71 10.15 15.04 -18.65
CA LEU A 71 10.09 16.11 -19.64
C LEU A 71 10.26 15.54 -21.05
N GLU A 72 9.31 15.81 -21.92
CA GLU A 72 9.24 15.28 -23.28
C GLU A 72 9.45 16.40 -24.32
N PRO A 73 10.51 16.35 -25.15
CA PRO A 73 10.74 17.32 -26.21
C PRO A 73 9.55 17.43 -27.18
N GLY A 74 9.14 18.66 -27.51
CA GLY A 74 8.03 18.94 -28.43
C GLY A 74 6.63 18.59 -27.91
N ALA A 75 6.50 18.04 -26.69
CA ALA A 75 5.20 17.78 -26.07
C ALA A 75 4.56 19.08 -25.54
N GLN A 76 3.28 19.01 -25.20
CA GLN A 76 2.57 20.12 -24.57
C GLN A 76 2.60 20.02 -23.04
N ILE A 77 2.48 21.16 -22.35
CA ILE A 77 2.25 21.17 -20.91
C ILE A 77 0.80 20.76 -20.64
N GLU A 78 0.61 19.58 -20.08
CA GLU A 78 -0.71 19.06 -19.75
C GLU A 78 -0.97 19.18 -18.24
N ARG A 79 -2.14 19.73 -17.88
CA ARG A 79 -2.61 19.74 -16.50
C ARG A 79 -3.65 18.65 -16.31
N LEU A 80 -3.35 17.67 -15.47
CA LEU A 80 -4.32 16.68 -15.04
C LEU A 80 -5.21 17.23 -13.92
N GLU A 81 -6.52 17.13 -14.12
CA GLU A 81 -7.49 17.46 -13.09
C GLU A 81 -7.47 16.42 -11.98
N THR A 82 -7.40 16.90 -10.75
CA THR A 82 -7.49 16.05 -9.57
C THR A 82 -8.95 15.82 -9.21
N PRO A 83 -9.36 14.58 -8.89
CA PRO A 83 -10.74 14.28 -8.55
C PRO A 83 -11.18 15.05 -7.30
N GLU A 84 -12.48 15.31 -7.19
CA GLU A 84 -13.04 15.92 -5.99
C GLU A 84 -12.83 15.02 -4.76
N ASP A 85 -12.58 15.67 -3.62
CA ASP A 85 -12.35 14.95 -2.37
C ASP A 85 -13.63 14.27 -1.85
N ILE A 86 -13.46 13.20 -1.07
CA ILE A 86 -14.56 12.44 -0.49
C ILE A 86 -14.71 12.69 1.01
N ARG A 87 -15.94 12.52 1.49
CA ARG A 87 -16.18 12.39 2.94
C ARG A 87 -15.70 11.02 3.42
N LEU A 88 -14.58 11.00 4.14
CA LEU A 88 -13.97 9.76 4.64
C LEU A 88 -14.73 9.14 5.83
N TRP A 89 -15.26 9.98 6.73
CA TRP A 89 -15.77 9.51 8.03
C TRP A 89 -16.84 8.40 7.98
N PRO A 90 -17.78 8.33 7.01
CA PRO A 90 -18.76 7.24 6.97
C PRO A 90 -18.09 5.88 6.72
N ARG A 91 -17.01 5.88 5.94
CA ARG A 91 -16.22 4.68 5.63
C ARG A 91 -15.42 4.23 6.85
N LEU A 92 -14.80 5.18 7.57
CA LEU A 92 -14.13 4.90 8.84
C LEU A 92 -15.10 4.38 9.90
N LEU A 93 -16.31 4.93 9.97
CA LEU A 93 -17.35 4.44 10.87
C LEU A 93 -17.75 3.01 10.49
N GLY A 94 -18.00 2.75 9.20
CA GLY A 94 -18.31 1.41 8.71
C GLY A 94 -17.23 0.38 9.07
N PHE A 95 -15.96 0.74 8.85
CA PHE A 95 -14.82 -0.07 9.23
C PHE A 95 -14.71 -0.27 10.75
N GLY A 96 -14.83 0.80 11.53
CA GLY A 96 -14.76 0.73 12.98
C GLY A 96 -15.86 -0.15 13.58
N VAL A 97 -17.08 -0.07 13.05
CA VAL A 97 -18.21 -0.90 13.48
C VAL A 97 -17.98 -2.37 13.12
N SER A 98 -17.57 -2.69 11.89
CA SER A 98 -17.35 -4.07 11.46
C SER A 98 -16.14 -4.69 12.18
N PHE A 99 -15.04 -3.95 12.32
CA PHE A 99 -13.85 -4.40 13.05
C PHE A 99 -14.15 -4.59 14.54
N GLY A 100 -14.91 -3.68 15.15
CA GLY A 100 -15.38 -3.80 16.53
C GLY A 100 -16.28 -5.01 16.75
N ALA A 101 -17.20 -5.30 15.82
CA ALA A 101 -18.04 -6.49 15.85
C ALA A 101 -17.21 -7.78 15.76
N LEU A 102 -16.19 -7.80 14.89
CA LEU A 102 -15.27 -8.93 14.74
C LEU A 102 -14.46 -9.17 16.02
N ALA A 103 -13.94 -8.11 16.63
CA ALA A 103 -13.23 -8.18 17.90
C ALA A 103 -14.15 -8.66 19.05
N ALA A 104 -15.39 -8.17 19.11
CA ALA A 104 -16.37 -8.61 20.11
C ALA A 104 -16.75 -10.10 19.94
N TYR A 105 -16.88 -10.57 18.70
CA TYR A 105 -17.07 -11.98 18.41
C TYR A 105 -15.90 -12.82 18.93
N LEU A 106 -14.65 -12.43 18.64
CA LEU A 106 -13.47 -13.16 19.12
C LEU A 106 -13.32 -13.12 20.64
N TYR A 107 -13.66 -12.00 21.28
CA TYR A 107 -13.67 -11.88 22.72
C TYR A 107 -14.65 -12.88 23.37
N THR A 108 -15.85 -13.01 22.80
CA THR A 108 -16.91 -13.90 23.31
C THR A 108 -16.68 -15.37 22.97
N HIS A 109 -15.96 -15.68 21.89
CA HIS A 109 -15.70 -17.03 21.41
C HIS A 109 -14.21 -17.41 21.45
N TRP A 110 -13.45 -16.79 22.36
CA TRP A 110 -12.00 -16.96 22.47
C TRP A 110 -11.58 -18.42 22.64
N GLU A 111 -12.29 -19.17 23.47
CA GLU A 111 -12.03 -20.59 23.71
C GLU A 111 -12.19 -21.42 22.44
N ALA A 112 -13.30 -21.24 21.71
CA ALA A 112 -13.52 -21.92 20.43
C ALA A 112 -12.45 -21.53 19.40
N ALA A 113 -12.09 -20.25 19.32
CA ALA A 113 -11.13 -19.73 18.37
C ALA A 113 -9.70 -20.25 18.62
N THR A 114 -9.33 -20.48 19.88
CA THR A 114 -8.01 -20.98 20.28
C THR A 114 -7.93 -22.50 20.43
N THR A 115 -9.05 -23.20 20.21
CA THR A 115 -9.08 -24.66 20.23
C THR A 115 -8.31 -25.22 19.04
N VAL A 116 -7.25 -26.00 19.32
CA VAL A 116 -6.48 -26.68 18.28
C VAL A 116 -7.23 -27.95 17.87
N PRO A 117 -7.62 -28.12 16.59
CA PRO A 117 -8.30 -29.32 16.16
C PRO A 117 -7.36 -30.53 16.23
N THR A 118 -7.83 -31.62 16.84
CA THR A 118 -7.06 -32.87 16.96
C THR A 118 -7.56 -33.97 16.03
N ASP A 119 -8.81 -33.90 15.57
CA ASP A 119 -9.36 -34.90 14.66
C ASP A 119 -8.99 -34.60 13.19
N PRO A 120 -8.77 -35.64 12.35
CA PRO A 120 -8.30 -35.44 10.98
C PRO A 120 -9.24 -34.60 10.10
N LEU A 121 -10.56 -34.70 10.28
CA LEU A 121 -11.53 -33.98 9.45
C LEU A 121 -11.49 -32.48 9.74
N SER A 122 -11.45 -32.09 11.01
CA SER A 122 -11.31 -30.70 11.42
C SER A 122 -9.97 -30.11 10.98
N ILE A 123 -8.87 -30.88 11.02
CA ILE A 123 -7.56 -30.45 10.51
C ILE A 123 -7.65 -30.20 8.99
N ILE A 124 -8.22 -31.13 8.22
CA ILE A 124 -8.41 -30.95 6.77
C ILE A 124 -9.28 -29.73 6.48
N LEU A 125 -10.37 -29.54 7.22
CA LEU A 125 -11.25 -28.40 7.08
C LEU A 125 -10.52 -27.08 7.40
N LEU A 126 -9.74 -27.03 8.49
CA LEU A 126 -8.96 -25.85 8.84
C LEU A 126 -7.93 -25.53 7.75
N LEU A 127 -7.23 -26.52 7.21
CA LEU A 127 -6.29 -26.33 6.10
C LEU A 127 -7.02 -25.81 4.84
N PHE A 128 -8.20 -26.33 4.53
CA PHE A 128 -9.03 -25.82 3.44
C PHE A 128 -9.47 -24.37 3.68
N LEU A 129 -9.84 -24.00 4.91
CA LEU A 129 -10.16 -22.62 5.27
C LEU A 129 -8.94 -21.71 5.10
N LEU A 130 -7.78 -22.09 5.64
CA LEU A 130 -6.56 -21.27 5.59
C LEU A 130 -5.99 -21.12 4.18
N PHE A 131 -5.92 -22.20 3.40
CA PHE A 131 -5.29 -22.19 2.07
C PHE A 131 -6.27 -22.04 0.91
N GLY A 132 -7.50 -22.53 1.04
CA GLY A 132 -8.54 -22.36 0.03
C GLY A 132 -9.24 -21.01 0.22
N ILE A 133 -10.02 -20.89 1.29
CA ILE A 133 -10.79 -19.66 1.57
C ILE A 133 -9.86 -18.47 1.84
N GLY A 134 -8.73 -18.68 2.51
CA GLY A 134 -7.74 -17.61 2.74
C GLY A 134 -7.19 -17.01 1.44
N ARG A 135 -7.00 -17.81 0.37
CA ARG A 135 -6.58 -17.27 -0.93
C ARG A 135 -7.68 -16.47 -1.61
N VAL A 136 -8.93 -16.95 -1.52
CA VAL A 136 -10.10 -16.19 -1.98
C VAL A 136 -10.21 -14.87 -1.21
N SER A 137 -9.99 -14.90 0.12
CA SER A 137 -9.96 -13.72 0.98
C SER A 137 -8.89 -12.72 0.53
N THR A 138 -7.67 -13.18 0.22
CA THR A 138 -6.61 -12.32 -0.34
C THR A 138 -6.97 -11.73 -1.70
N THR A 139 -7.55 -12.51 -2.62
CA THR A 139 -7.98 -11.97 -3.92
C THR A 139 -9.09 -10.92 -3.77
N LEU A 140 -10.07 -11.18 -2.90
CA LEU A 140 -11.15 -10.23 -2.65
C LEU A 140 -10.64 -8.98 -1.92
N HIS A 141 -9.62 -9.10 -1.08
CA HIS A 141 -8.91 -7.97 -0.48
C HIS A 141 -8.31 -7.06 -1.55
N GLU A 142 -7.55 -7.61 -2.50
CA GLU A 142 -7.02 -6.83 -3.62
C GLU A 142 -8.12 -6.22 -4.49
N TRP A 143 -9.21 -6.96 -4.73
CA TRP A 143 -10.38 -6.39 -5.40
C TRP A 143 -11.01 -5.23 -4.63
N GLY A 144 -10.95 -5.24 -3.30
CA GLY A 144 -11.36 -4.11 -2.47
C GLY A 144 -10.59 -2.84 -2.83
N HIS A 145 -9.27 -2.92 -2.94
CA HIS A 145 -8.44 -1.81 -3.42
C HIS A 145 -8.79 -1.43 -4.86
N TYR A 146 -8.85 -2.42 -5.75
CA TYR A 146 -9.18 -2.22 -7.17
C TYR A 146 -10.46 -1.41 -7.36
N TYR A 147 -11.56 -1.82 -6.71
CA TYR A 147 -12.85 -1.13 -6.81
C TYR A 147 -12.85 0.25 -6.16
N ALA A 148 -12.04 0.46 -5.12
CA ALA A 148 -11.88 1.78 -4.52
C ALA A 148 -11.16 2.77 -5.44
N CYS A 149 -10.28 2.27 -6.32
CA CYS A 149 -9.50 3.07 -7.27
C CYS A 149 -10.24 3.37 -8.58
N THR A 150 -11.08 2.46 -9.08
CA THR A 150 -11.71 2.54 -10.41
C THR A 150 -12.41 3.87 -10.73
N PRO A 151 -13.07 4.56 -9.78
CA PRO A 151 -13.68 5.86 -10.06
C PRO A 151 -12.67 6.98 -10.39
N TYR A 152 -11.40 6.79 -10.06
CA TYR A 152 -10.38 7.83 -10.15
C TYR A 152 -9.35 7.55 -11.24
N PHE A 153 -8.88 6.30 -11.36
CA PHE A 153 -7.89 5.85 -12.34
C PHE A 153 -8.09 4.37 -12.68
N GLU A 154 -7.44 3.90 -13.74
CA GLU A 154 -7.44 2.49 -14.12
C GLU A 154 -6.40 1.73 -13.27
N PRO A 155 -6.84 0.87 -12.33
CA PRO A 155 -5.91 0.13 -11.49
C PRO A 155 -5.49 -1.17 -12.17
N GLU A 156 -4.30 -1.65 -11.83
CA GLU A 156 -3.77 -2.93 -12.28
C GLU A 156 -3.55 -3.86 -11.09
N ILE A 157 -3.73 -5.16 -11.29
CA ILE A 157 -3.41 -6.18 -10.28
C ILE A 157 -2.16 -6.91 -10.73
N GLY A 158 -1.21 -7.07 -9.81
CA GLY A 158 0.04 -7.75 -10.05
C GLY A 158 0.50 -8.57 -8.85
N SER A 159 1.80 -8.85 -8.85
CA SER A 159 2.47 -9.56 -7.77
C SER A 159 3.80 -8.90 -7.49
N GLU A 160 4.05 -8.61 -6.22
CA GLU A 160 5.28 -7.97 -5.77
C GLU A 160 5.88 -8.68 -4.55
N ARG A 161 7.04 -8.21 -4.11
CA ARG A 161 7.66 -8.65 -2.87
C ARG A 161 7.52 -7.56 -1.82
N LEU A 162 6.53 -7.72 -0.95
CA LEU A 162 6.38 -6.92 0.25
C LEU A 162 7.68 -6.96 1.08
N ASN A 163 8.16 -5.77 1.44
CA ASN A 163 9.44 -5.57 2.08
C ASN A 163 10.66 -6.18 1.35
N GLY A 164 10.55 -6.45 0.04
CA GLY A 164 11.57 -7.11 -0.76
C GLY A 164 11.70 -8.62 -0.54
N ALA A 165 10.90 -9.22 0.35
CA ALA A 165 11.06 -10.61 0.79
C ALA A 165 9.78 -11.46 0.72
N LEU A 166 8.62 -10.89 1.04
CA LEU A 166 7.37 -11.64 1.18
C LEU A 166 6.56 -11.53 -0.12
N PRO A 167 6.28 -12.63 -0.84
CA PRO A 167 5.45 -12.57 -2.03
C PRO A 167 4.03 -12.13 -1.67
N ALA A 168 3.50 -11.15 -2.38
CA ALA A 168 2.17 -10.60 -2.19
C ALA A 168 1.48 -10.40 -3.54
N ALA A 169 0.17 -10.66 -3.59
CA ALA A 169 -0.67 -10.05 -4.62
C ALA A 169 -0.80 -8.57 -4.26
N VAL A 170 -0.77 -7.70 -5.26
CA VAL A 170 -0.89 -6.25 -5.04
C VAL A 170 -1.78 -5.63 -6.09
N THR A 171 -2.50 -4.60 -5.67
CA THR A 171 -3.15 -3.66 -6.57
C THR A 171 -2.24 -2.45 -6.70
N TYR A 172 -1.79 -2.15 -7.92
CA TYR A 172 -0.96 -0.99 -8.18
C TYR A 172 -1.80 0.28 -8.00
N THR A 173 -1.41 1.06 -7.01
CA THR A 173 -2.12 2.27 -6.58
C THR A 173 -1.26 3.53 -6.72
N THR A 174 -0.18 3.48 -7.52
CA THR A 174 0.71 4.62 -7.76
C THR A 174 -0.06 5.84 -8.28
N GLU A 175 -1.05 5.63 -9.14
CA GLU A 175 -1.93 6.70 -9.62
C GLU A 175 -2.79 7.36 -8.51
N ALA A 176 -2.87 6.78 -7.30
CA ALA A 176 -3.54 7.41 -6.18
C ALA A 176 -2.83 8.68 -5.69
N TRP A 177 -1.55 8.91 -6.04
CA TRP A 177 -0.81 10.12 -5.68
C TRP A 177 -1.47 11.42 -6.15
N ARG A 178 -2.22 11.40 -7.27
CA ARG A 178 -2.99 12.57 -7.74
C ARG A 178 -4.33 12.77 -7.04
N CYS A 179 -4.75 11.80 -6.21
CA CYS A 179 -6.02 11.86 -5.50
C CYS A 179 -5.86 12.56 -4.15
N PRO A 180 -6.88 13.31 -3.69
CA PRO A 180 -6.93 13.88 -2.35
C PRO A 180 -6.67 12.86 -1.24
N ARG A 181 -6.13 13.32 -0.11
CA ARG A 181 -5.73 12.47 1.03
C ARG A 181 -6.83 11.51 1.47
N ASN A 182 -8.10 11.94 1.52
CA ASN A 182 -9.18 11.06 1.97
C ASN A 182 -9.47 9.93 0.99
N ILE A 183 -9.28 10.15 -0.31
CA ILE A 183 -9.38 9.11 -1.33
C ILE A 183 -8.26 8.09 -1.13
N ARG A 184 -7.00 8.54 -0.94
CA ARG A 184 -5.86 7.65 -0.72
C ARG A 184 -6.05 6.79 0.54
N LEU A 185 -6.46 7.41 1.65
CA LEU A 185 -6.80 6.70 2.89
C LEU A 185 -7.92 5.68 2.70
N TRP A 186 -8.94 6.00 1.90
CA TRP A 186 -10.00 5.04 1.59
C TRP A 186 -9.48 3.86 0.76
N ILE A 187 -8.69 4.14 -0.27
CA ILE A 187 -8.08 3.11 -1.11
C ILE A 187 -7.30 2.14 -0.23
N SER A 188 -6.40 2.61 0.65
CA SER A 188 -5.64 1.74 1.56
C SER A 188 -6.51 0.99 2.58
N LEU A 189 -7.68 1.51 2.95
CA LEU A 189 -8.59 0.84 3.90
C LEU A 189 -9.54 -0.17 3.23
N ALA A 190 -9.75 -0.08 1.91
CA ALA A 190 -10.77 -0.85 1.21
C ALA A 190 -10.51 -2.36 1.22
N GLY A 191 -9.28 -2.81 0.98
CA GLY A 191 -8.92 -4.23 1.10
C GLY A 191 -9.10 -4.78 2.52
N PRO A 192 -8.58 -4.11 3.57
CA PRO A 192 -8.86 -4.47 4.95
C PRO A 192 -10.35 -4.52 5.29
N GLN A 193 -11.16 -3.59 4.76
CA GLN A 193 -12.62 -3.62 4.94
C GLN A 193 -13.22 -4.91 4.39
N VAL A 194 -12.85 -5.33 3.17
CA VAL A 194 -13.31 -6.60 2.58
C VAL A 194 -12.90 -7.78 3.45
N THR A 195 -11.67 -7.79 3.95
CA THR A 195 -11.18 -8.84 4.85
C THR A 195 -12.01 -8.94 6.13
N VAL A 196 -12.34 -7.81 6.77
CA VAL A 196 -13.22 -7.79 7.95
C VAL A 196 -14.59 -8.37 7.62
N LEU A 197 -15.17 -8.02 6.48
CA LEU A 197 -16.49 -8.52 6.06
C LEU A 197 -16.48 -10.03 5.81
N ILE A 198 -15.42 -10.57 5.20
CA ILE A 198 -15.27 -12.02 5.00
C ILE A 198 -15.14 -12.74 6.35
N ALA A 199 -14.31 -12.22 7.26
CA ALA A 199 -14.15 -12.78 8.60
C ALA A 199 -15.47 -12.76 9.38
N LEU A 200 -16.25 -11.67 9.29
CA LEU A 200 -17.59 -11.58 9.88
C LEU A 200 -18.58 -12.57 9.24
N ALA A 201 -18.51 -12.81 7.93
CA ALA A 201 -19.35 -13.80 7.28
C ALA A 201 -19.05 -15.21 7.81
N VAL A 202 -17.77 -15.58 7.96
CA VAL A 202 -17.38 -16.87 8.55
C VAL A 202 -17.76 -16.95 10.03
N ALA A 203 -17.63 -15.86 10.78
CA ALA A 203 -18.14 -15.79 12.16
C ALA A 203 -19.65 -16.04 12.21
N GLY A 204 -20.42 -15.46 11.28
CA GLY A 204 -21.85 -15.72 11.14
C GLY A 204 -22.15 -17.20 10.88
N VAL A 205 -21.38 -17.86 10.00
CA VAL A 205 -21.52 -19.31 9.75
C VAL A 205 -21.21 -20.12 11.01
N HIS A 206 -20.17 -19.74 11.77
CA HIS A 206 -19.86 -20.40 13.04
C HIS A 206 -21.00 -20.28 14.05
N LEU A 207 -21.64 -19.11 14.17
CA LEU A 207 -22.79 -18.93 15.08
C LEU A 207 -23.99 -19.80 14.68
N LEU A 208 -24.14 -20.13 13.40
CA LEU A 208 -25.19 -21.04 12.92
C LEU A 208 -24.82 -22.51 13.13
N VAL A 209 -23.52 -22.83 13.27
CA VAL A 209 -23.01 -24.19 13.42
C VAL A 209 -21.93 -24.26 14.53
N PRO A 210 -22.30 -23.98 15.80
CA PRO A 210 -21.33 -23.72 16.88
C PRO A 210 -20.46 -24.93 17.27
N GLY A 211 -20.80 -26.14 16.80
CA GLY A 211 -19.97 -27.34 17.00
C GLY A 211 -18.70 -27.39 16.13
N VAL A 212 -18.55 -26.48 15.16
CA VAL A 212 -17.43 -26.47 14.20
C VAL A 212 -16.43 -25.37 14.56
N THR A 213 -15.67 -25.60 15.63
CA THR A 213 -14.77 -24.59 16.23
C THR A 213 -13.69 -24.07 15.28
N VAL A 214 -13.30 -24.86 14.27
CA VAL A 214 -12.31 -24.45 13.25
C VAL A 214 -12.72 -23.20 12.46
N LEU A 215 -14.03 -22.90 12.38
CA LEU A 215 -14.50 -21.64 11.80
C LEU A 215 -14.10 -20.45 12.68
N ALA A 216 -14.22 -20.55 14.00
CA ALA A 216 -13.75 -19.52 14.93
C ALA A 216 -12.22 -19.38 14.89
N THR A 217 -11.49 -20.48 14.75
CA THR A 217 -10.02 -20.46 14.57
C THR A 217 -9.62 -19.73 13.28
N TYR A 218 -10.31 -19.97 12.17
CA TYR A 218 -10.08 -19.24 10.92
C TYR A 218 -10.37 -17.73 11.08
N VAL A 219 -11.43 -17.36 11.80
CA VAL A 219 -11.74 -15.95 12.09
C VAL A 219 -10.61 -15.29 12.88
N LEU A 220 -10.04 -15.98 13.88
CA LEU A 220 -8.88 -15.49 14.64
C LEU A 220 -7.66 -15.32 13.74
N PHE A 221 -7.44 -16.24 12.79
CA PHE A 221 -6.36 -16.13 11.82
C PHE A 221 -6.52 -14.89 10.92
N GLU A 222 -7.70 -14.65 10.34
CA GLU A 222 -7.95 -13.44 9.54
C GLU A 222 -7.83 -12.15 10.37
N PHE A 223 -8.23 -12.17 11.65
CA PHE A 223 -8.00 -11.05 12.56
C PHE A 223 -6.51 -10.78 12.78
N GLY A 224 -5.71 -11.83 12.99
CA GLY A 224 -4.24 -11.71 13.04
C GLY A 224 -3.65 -11.16 11.74
N ARG A 225 -4.16 -11.60 10.58
CA ARG A 225 -3.77 -11.08 9.27
C ARG A 225 -4.09 -9.59 9.12
N LEU A 226 -5.25 -9.14 9.57
CA LEU A 226 -5.62 -7.72 9.61
C LEU A 226 -4.64 -6.91 10.47
N LEU A 227 -4.29 -7.39 11.66
CA LEU A 227 -3.32 -6.72 12.54
C LEU A 227 -1.93 -6.63 11.87
N LEU A 228 -1.51 -7.66 11.14
CA LEU A 228 -0.28 -7.62 10.35
C LEU A 228 -0.37 -6.63 9.20
N ASN A 229 -1.48 -6.56 8.46
CA ASN A 229 -1.67 -5.59 7.38
C ASN A 229 -1.65 -4.15 7.90
N PHE A 230 -2.19 -3.88 9.10
CA PHE A 230 -2.12 -2.56 9.72
C PHE A 230 -0.77 -2.24 10.37
N ASN A 231 0.19 -3.17 10.37
CA ASN A 231 1.51 -2.91 10.91
C ASN A 231 2.32 -2.05 9.91
N PRO A 232 2.66 -0.79 10.26
CA PRO A 232 3.37 0.09 9.35
C PRO A 232 4.81 -0.34 9.06
N LEU A 233 5.35 -1.33 9.77
CA LEU A 233 6.67 -1.90 9.48
C LEU A 233 6.67 -2.80 8.23
N LEU A 234 5.48 -3.20 7.76
CA LEU A 234 5.26 -3.86 6.47
C LEU A 234 4.76 -2.82 5.46
N GLU A 235 5.35 -2.79 4.28
CA GLU A 235 4.97 -1.91 3.15
C GLU A 235 3.68 -2.36 2.45
N GLY A 236 2.62 -2.49 3.25
CA GLY A 236 1.26 -2.74 2.77
C GLY A 236 0.34 -1.62 3.20
N ASP A 237 -0.92 -1.98 3.42
CA ASP A 237 -2.01 -1.05 3.75
C ASP A 237 -1.72 -0.15 4.94
N GLY A 238 -1.21 -0.72 6.04
CA GLY A 238 -0.92 0.02 7.27
C GLY A 238 0.17 1.08 7.10
N TYR A 239 1.20 0.75 6.31
CA TYR A 239 2.23 1.71 5.95
C TYR A 239 1.64 2.86 5.13
N LEU A 240 0.86 2.54 4.09
CA LEU A 240 0.22 3.55 3.25
C LEU A 240 -0.71 4.46 4.05
N LEU A 241 -1.58 3.87 4.89
CA LEU A 241 -2.49 4.62 5.78
C LEU A 241 -1.75 5.59 6.68
N VAL A 242 -0.67 5.16 7.34
CA VAL A 242 0.12 6.02 8.22
C VAL A 242 0.82 7.11 7.42
N SER A 243 1.43 6.77 6.28
CA SER A 243 2.10 7.75 5.42
C SER A 243 1.15 8.82 4.91
N ASP A 244 -0.05 8.44 4.47
CA ASP A 244 -1.05 9.38 3.97
C ASP A 244 -1.69 10.21 5.08
N ALA A 245 -1.96 9.61 6.24
CA ALA A 245 -2.52 10.33 7.37
C ALA A 245 -1.57 11.43 7.87
N LEU A 246 -0.28 11.13 7.89
CA LEU A 246 0.78 12.05 8.32
C LEU A 246 1.32 12.94 7.20
N GLY A 247 0.93 12.70 5.94
CA GLY A 247 1.45 13.42 4.78
C GLY A 247 2.94 13.16 4.50
N ILE A 248 3.47 12.00 4.92
CA ILE A 248 4.88 11.65 4.75
C ILE A 248 5.06 10.92 3.43
N VAL A 249 5.65 11.61 2.46
CA VAL A 249 5.95 11.07 1.14
C VAL A 249 7.28 10.31 1.14
N ASN A 250 7.31 9.13 0.50
CA ASN A 250 8.52 8.32 0.28
C ASN A 250 9.28 8.01 1.59
N LEU A 251 8.56 7.79 2.70
CA LEU A 251 9.15 7.47 4.01
C LEU A 251 10.16 6.34 3.89
N ARG A 252 9.79 5.27 3.19
CA ARG A 252 10.66 4.11 3.02
C ARG A 252 11.91 4.43 2.21
N THR A 253 11.80 5.05 1.03
CA THR A 253 12.96 5.41 0.21
C THR A 253 13.95 6.25 1.01
N ARG A 254 13.45 7.30 1.69
CA ARG A 254 14.26 8.16 2.58
C ARG A 254 14.88 7.38 3.74
N ALA A 255 14.11 6.48 4.35
CA ALA A 255 14.57 5.64 5.45
C ALA A 255 15.75 4.73 5.05
N PHE A 256 15.65 4.08 3.89
CA PHE A 256 16.70 3.22 3.37
C PHE A 256 17.90 4.01 2.83
N GLU A 257 17.70 5.20 2.26
CA GLU A 257 18.78 6.11 1.88
C GLU A 257 19.58 6.59 3.09
N ASP A 258 18.90 7.05 4.15
CA ASP A 258 19.56 7.47 5.39
C ASP A 258 20.33 6.31 6.01
N LEU A 259 19.73 5.11 6.04
CA LEU A 259 20.39 3.89 6.53
C LEU A 259 21.64 3.54 5.71
N ARG A 260 21.54 3.55 4.37
CA ARG A 260 22.66 3.28 3.45
C ARG A 260 23.79 4.30 3.63
N ASN A 261 23.44 5.55 3.83
CA ASN A 261 24.39 6.65 4.05
C ASN A 261 24.86 6.77 5.51
N ARG A 262 24.44 5.85 6.40
CA ARG A 262 24.77 5.84 7.83
C ARG A 262 24.42 7.15 8.55
N ARG A 263 23.34 7.81 8.11
CA ARG A 263 22.81 9.03 8.72
C ARG A 263 21.82 8.65 9.81
N PRO A 264 22.12 8.88 11.10
CA PRO A 264 21.19 8.57 12.17
C PRO A 264 19.98 9.52 12.09
N SER A 265 18.82 8.96 11.77
CA SER A 265 17.56 9.68 11.63
C SER A 265 16.38 8.80 12.07
N LEU A 266 15.22 9.41 12.32
CA LEU A 266 13.99 8.64 12.59
C LEU A 266 13.62 7.72 11.41
N PRO A 267 13.70 8.16 10.14
CA PRO A 267 13.57 7.27 8.99
C PRO A 267 14.55 6.09 9.03
N ALA A 268 15.84 6.31 9.30
CA ALA A 268 16.81 5.21 9.37
C ALA A 268 16.46 4.20 10.48
N ALA A 269 16.00 4.68 11.65
CA ALA A 269 15.52 3.80 12.72
C ALA A 269 14.28 2.98 12.30
N TYR A 270 13.35 3.59 11.56
CA TYR A 270 12.21 2.90 10.96
C TYR A 270 12.65 1.80 9.98
N ALA A 271 13.62 2.06 9.09
CA ALA A 271 14.15 1.03 8.18
C ALA A 271 14.74 -0.17 8.93
N VAL A 272 15.54 0.08 9.97
CA VAL A 272 16.09 -1.00 10.82
C VAL A 272 14.97 -1.80 11.49
N ALA A 273 13.99 -1.11 12.10
CA ALA A 273 12.85 -1.77 12.74
C ALA A 273 12.05 -2.63 11.75
N SER A 274 11.83 -2.13 10.53
CA SER A 274 11.14 -2.84 9.45
C SER A 274 11.90 -4.12 9.06
N ILE A 275 13.22 -4.03 8.84
CA ILE A 275 14.06 -5.20 8.51
C ILE A 275 14.02 -6.25 9.63
N VAL A 276 14.22 -5.82 10.88
CA VAL A 276 14.22 -6.73 12.04
C VAL A 276 12.86 -7.41 12.19
N PHE A 277 11.78 -6.64 12.09
CA PHE A 277 10.43 -7.17 12.16
C PHE A 277 10.17 -8.20 11.06
N THR A 278 10.49 -7.90 9.80
CA THR A 278 10.34 -8.84 8.69
C THR A 278 11.16 -10.11 8.90
N GLY A 279 12.40 -10.00 9.37
CA GLY A 279 13.24 -11.14 9.69
C GLY A 279 12.65 -12.04 10.79
N LEU A 280 12.15 -11.44 11.87
CA LEU A 280 11.48 -12.16 12.95
C LEU A 280 10.17 -12.82 12.49
N LEU A 281 9.40 -12.14 11.65
CA LEU A 281 8.17 -12.67 11.08
C LEU A 281 8.44 -13.92 10.21
N ILE A 282 9.42 -13.83 9.30
CA ILE A 282 9.84 -14.97 8.47
C ILE A 282 10.33 -16.13 9.33
N LEU A 283 11.18 -15.84 10.33
CA LEU A 283 11.67 -16.86 11.26
C LEU A 283 10.51 -17.54 12.00
N GLY A 284 9.56 -16.76 12.52
CA GLY A 284 8.37 -17.28 13.20
C GLY A 284 7.54 -18.20 12.31
N VAL A 285 7.27 -17.79 11.07
CA VAL A 285 6.56 -18.62 10.08
C VAL A 285 7.33 -19.91 9.79
N CYS A 286 8.64 -19.84 9.59
CA CYS A 286 9.48 -21.02 9.37
C CYS A 286 9.45 -21.99 10.56
N VAL A 287 9.51 -21.48 11.80
CA VAL A 287 9.43 -22.32 13.01
C VAL A 287 8.07 -23.03 13.09
N VAL A 288 6.97 -22.32 12.80
CA VAL A 288 5.63 -22.92 12.78
C VAL A 288 5.52 -23.99 11.69
N LEU A 289 5.99 -23.71 10.47
CA LEU A 289 5.97 -24.67 9.37
C LEU A 289 6.83 -25.90 9.66
N LEU A 290 8.03 -25.73 10.21
CA LEU A 290 8.90 -26.83 10.61
C LEU A 290 8.29 -27.69 11.72
N GLY A 291 7.67 -27.04 12.72
CA GLY A 291 6.94 -27.75 13.79
C GLY A 291 5.78 -28.57 13.23
N PHE A 292 5.01 -28.00 12.30
CA PHE A 292 3.92 -28.69 11.63
C PHE A 292 4.41 -29.89 10.79
N VAL A 293 5.50 -29.72 10.04
CA VAL A 293 6.12 -30.81 9.26
C VAL A 293 6.65 -31.91 10.17
N ALA A 294 7.33 -31.57 11.27
CA ALA A 294 7.82 -32.54 12.24
C ALA A 294 6.68 -33.35 12.85
N GLN A 295 5.58 -32.69 13.20
CA GLN A 295 4.38 -33.35 13.74
C GLN A 295 3.73 -34.31 12.74
N ILE A 296 3.69 -33.97 11.44
CA ILE A 296 3.21 -34.88 10.38
C ILE A 296 4.18 -36.04 10.17
N ALA A 297 5.49 -35.79 10.25
CA ALA A 297 6.53 -36.80 10.05
C ALA A 297 6.72 -37.73 11.27
N GLY A 298 6.08 -37.43 12.40
CA GLY A 298 6.24 -38.18 13.65
C GLY A 298 7.61 -37.99 14.32
N LEU A 299 8.24 -36.82 14.11
CA LEU A 299 9.52 -36.42 14.68
C LEU A 299 9.37 -35.63 15.99
#